data_AF-A0A819C1J2-F1
#
_entry.id   AF-A0A819C1J2-F1
#
_cell.length_a   1.000
_cell.length_b   1.000
_cell.length_c   1.000
_cell.angle_alpha   90.00
_cell.angle_beta   90.00
_cell.angle_gamma   90.00
#
_symmetry.space_group_name_H-M   'P 1'
#
loop_
_entity.id
_entity.type
_entity.pdbx_description
1 polymer ?
#
loop_
_entity_poly.entity_id
_entity_poly.type
_entity_poly.pdbx_seq_one_letter_code
_entity_poly.pdbx_strand_id
1 'polypeptide(L)'
;MSSAREESERLWIMPFLGQLTDDCRDFNDDIKSKSVTPFTYYASLVKRKEPIANRLLNPFYTFLNVCSNIYLSSNRDSQTGAFLGRRIARTLRSVEVTGDETSFLQFLNIFCMDNRVLYDYCWNKLRKQFSVVTDPEKTFFRALDASSIKYARINRKLETYVCENLVKIEDALNILPLHSQDETIFEEELLVSAMNYSVKVGGKRLRPLLMLMVADLYDIEMTRILPLVCGIEYLHTSSLIFDDLPAQDNSDLRRGQPSLHKTIINGDIPYNLCEGRAQLAAVDLIAISMGLINHGLVRNGFSPEYVNRVVDEISLLMHDLCIGQMMDLRAARIGIGEDNRELDKLDRIAWFKTGKTIEVVMIMPVILVKPPSNEQTNELSRIRELSRLMGILFQMRDDLLDVEGGDAIGKPTALDVKNNTVTYVSLLGVDGTRHRLQQLLTQALQLVDDCWPTGSETIKDVIKYVVNRKT
;
A
#
# COMPACT_ATOMS: atom_id res chain seq x y z
N MET A 1 22.02 0.40 -27.42
CA MET A 1 22.16 -0.54 -26.29
C MET A 1 20.85 -1.28 -25.96
N SER A 2 19.74 -1.17 -26.73
CA SER A 2 18.51 -1.94 -26.46
C SER A 2 18.49 -3.35 -27.05
N SER A 3 19.30 -3.67 -28.08
CA SER A 3 19.21 -4.97 -28.77
C SER A 3 19.77 -6.14 -27.95
N ALA A 4 20.86 -5.97 -27.20
CA ALA A 4 21.49 -7.07 -26.45
C ALA A 4 20.66 -7.50 -25.23
N ARG A 5 19.92 -6.57 -24.60
CA ARG A 5 19.04 -6.86 -23.47
C ARG A 5 17.77 -7.59 -23.95
N GLU A 6 17.16 -7.11 -25.04
CA GLU A 6 16.01 -7.76 -25.69
C GLU A 6 16.34 -9.18 -26.21
N GLU A 7 17.54 -9.38 -26.75
CA GLU A 7 17.99 -10.68 -27.27
C GLU A 7 18.30 -11.67 -26.12
N SER A 8 18.91 -11.19 -25.02
CA SER A 8 19.15 -12.01 -23.82
C SER A 8 17.86 -12.38 -23.06
N GLU A 9 16.87 -11.48 -22.97
CA GLU A 9 15.56 -11.77 -22.37
C GLU A 9 14.76 -12.78 -23.23
N ARG A 10 14.79 -12.64 -24.56
CA ARG A 10 14.18 -13.62 -25.48
C ARG A 10 14.82 -15.00 -25.37
N LEU A 11 16.12 -15.08 -25.07
CA LEU A 11 16.86 -16.35 -24.90
C LEU A 11 16.36 -17.20 -23.73
N TRP A 12 15.86 -16.59 -22.66
CA TRP A 12 15.35 -17.31 -21.47
C TRP A 12 13.83 -17.46 -21.48
N ILE A 13 13.11 -16.47 -22.00
CA ILE A 13 11.64 -16.47 -21.96
C ILE A 13 11.05 -17.54 -22.88
N MET A 14 11.60 -17.77 -24.07
CA MET A 14 11.05 -18.74 -25.02
C MET A 14 11.22 -20.20 -24.58
N PRO A 15 12.40 -20.65 -24.07
CA PRO A 15 12.54 -21.98 -23.48
C PRO A 15 11.67 -22.18 -22.24
N PHE A 16 11.59 -21.19 -21.35
CA PHE A 16 10.74 -21.26 -20.16
C PHE A 16 9.25 -21.34 -20.51
N LEU A 17 8.79 -20.53 -21.48
CA LEU A 17 7.44 -20.61 -22.03
C LEU A 17 7.21 -21.96 -22.72
N GLY A 18 8.24 -22.52 -23.37
CA GLY A 18 8.28 -23.89 -23.89
C GLY A 18 7.93 -24.90 -22.81
N GLN A 19 8.72 -24.92 -21.73
CA GLN A 19 8.54 -25.84 -20.61
C GLN A 19 7.15 -25.72 -19.98
N LEU A 20 6.69 -24.50 -19.67
CA LEU A 20 5.34 -24.29 -19.12
C LEU A 20 4.23 -24.73 -20.08
N THR A 21 4.46 -24.64 -21.39
CA THR A 21 3.51 -25.13 -22.39
C THR A 21 3.42 -26.65 -22.34
N ASP A 22 4.55 -27.33 -22.24
CA ASP A 22 4.61 -28.78 -22.25
C ASP A 22 4.11 -29.37 -20.91
N ASP A 23 4.52 -28.81 -19.77
CA ASP A 23 3.98 -29.19 -18.45
C ASP A 23 2.45 -28.99 -18.35
N CYS A 24 1.93 -27.94 -18.99
CA CYS A 24 0.49 -27.68 -19.07
C CYS A 24 -0.20 -28.70 -19.99
N ARG A 25 0.41 -28.99 -21.15
CA ARG A 25 -0.09 -29.94 -22.15
C ARG A 25 -0.20 -31.35 -21.56
N ASP A 26 0.83 -31.77 -20.85
CA ASP A 26 1.02 -33.14 -20.36
C ASP A 26 0.38 -33.35 -18.98
N PHE A 27 -0.25 -32.31 -18.41
CA PHE A 27 -0.82 -32.29 -17.07
C PHE A 27 -1.64 -33.54 -16.70
N ASN A 28 -2.53 -34.01 -17.58
CA ASN A 28 -3.37 -35.18 -17.30
C ASN A 28 -2.53 -36.46 -17.23
N ASP A 29 -1.55 -36.60 -18.10
CA ASP A 29 -0.69 -37.78 -18.16
C ASP A 29 0.35 -37.74 -17.02
N ASP A 30 0.81 -36.56 -16.63
CA ASP A 30 1.64 -36.34 -15.45
C ASP A 30 0.90 -36.68 -14.15
N ILE A 31 -0.39 -36.33 -14.04
CA ILE A 31 -1.21 -36.75 -12.90
C ILE A 31 -1.34 -38.28 -12.85
N LYS A 32 -1.60 -38.94 -13.99
CA LYS A 32 -1.72 -40.40 -14.06
C LYS A 32 -0.41 -41.10 -13.70
N SER A 33 0.71 -40.58 -14.19
CA SER A 33 2.06 -41.13 -13.98
C SER A 33 2.69 -40.70 -12.64
N LYS A 34 2.06 -39.80 -11.90
CA LYS A 34 2.56 -39.19 -10.65
C LYS A 34 3.87 -38.40 -10.83
N SER A 35 4.10 -37.88 -12.03
CA SER A 35 5.21 -36.95 -12.29
C SER A 35 5.03 -35.65 -11.52
N VAL A 36 6.11 -35.14 -10.93
CA VAL A 36 6.11 -33.88 -10.18
C VAL A 36 6.53 -32.75 -11.11
N THR A 37 5.57 -31.94 -11.53
CA THR A 37 5.75 -30.70 -12.30
C THR A 37 5.16 -29.54 -11.51
N PRO A 38 5.46 -28.27 -11.86
CA PRO A 38 4.81 -27.12 -11.21
C PRO A 38 3.28 -27.22 -11.23
N PHE A 39 2.68 -27.72 -12.32
CA PHE A 39 1.24 -27.91 -12.46
C PHE A 39 0.71 -29.03 -11.56
N THR A 40 1.31 -30.22 -11.55
CA THR A 40 0.82 -31.34 -10.71
C THR A 40 1.06 -31.10 -9.22
N TYR A 41 2.17 -30.46 -8.86
CA TYR A 41 2.46 -30.06 -7.49
C TYR A 41 1.41 -29.06 -6.98
N TYR A 42 1.17 -27.97 -7.73
CA TYR A 42 0.16 -26.98 -7.37
C TYR A 42 -1.24 -27.60 -7.25
N ALA A 43 -1.64 -28.41 -8.24
CA ALA A 43 -2.92 -29.12 -8.24
C ALA A 43 -3.09 -30.02 -7.00
N SER A 44 -2.02 -30.67 -6.55
CA SER A 44 -2.07 -31.54 -5.36
C SER A 44 -2.38 -30.76 -4.08
N LEU A 45 -1.81 -29.56 -3.93
CA LEU A 45 -2.03 -28.69 -2.77
C LEU A 45 -3.44 -28.11 -2.76
N VAL A 46 -3.93 -27.66 -3.92
CA VAL A 46 -5.31 -27.17 -4.09
C VAL A 46 -6.32 -28.26 -3.77
N LYS A 47 -6.12 -29.49 -4.28
CA LYS A 47 -7.01 -30.64 -4.00
C LYS A 47 -7.05 -31.00 -2.52
N ARG A 48 -5.92 -30.87 -1.81
CA ARG A 48 -5.81 -31.12 -0.36
C ARG A 48 -6.31 -29.94 0.51
N LYS A 49 -6.67 -28.81 -0.11
CA LYS A 49 -7.05 -27.56 0.56
C LYS A 49 -5.98 -27.06 1.53
N GLU A 50 -4.71 -27.23 1.15
CA GLU A 50 -3.58 -26.78 1.96
C GLU A 50 -3.49 -25.24 1.93
N PRO A 51 -3.42 -24.54 3.08
CA PRO A 51 -3.34 -23.07 3.12
C PRO A 51 -2.17 -22.49 2.33
N ILE A 52 -1.08 -23.26 2.18
CA ILE A 52 0.10 -22.85 1.42
C ILE A 52 -0.17 -22.74 -0.09
N ALA A 53 -1.21 -23.41 -0.62
CA ALA A 53 -1.59 -23.30 -2.03
C ALA A 53 -1.96 -21.85 -2.41
N ASN A 54 -2.56 -21.12 -1.46
CA ASN A 54 -2.93 -19.72 -1.62
C ASN A 54 -1.72 -18.77 -1.58
N ARG A 55 -0.50 -19.27 -1.32
CA ARG A 55 0.73 -18.48 -1.28
C ARG A 55 1.69 -18.82 -2.42
N LEU A 56 1.41 -19.89 -3.18
CA LEU A 56 2.21 -20.32 -4.32
C LEU A 56 1.68 -19.68 -5.60
N LEU A 57 2.60 -19.36 -6.51
CA LEU A 57 2.24 -18.89 -7.85
C LEU A 57 1.51 -20.00 -8.60
N ASN A 58 0.30 -19.69 -9.05
CA ASN A 58 -0.47 -20.52 -9.95
C ASN A 58 0.28 -20.64 -11.29
N PRO A 59 0.76 -21.84 -11.67
CA PRO A 59 1.63 -22.01 -12.83
C PRO A 59 0.91 -21.72 -14.15
N PHE A 60 -0.41 -21.89 -14.20
CA PHE A 60 -1.21 -21.50 -15.36
C PHE A 60 -1.25 -19.97 -15.50
N TYR A 61 -1.41 -19.23 -14.40
CA TYR A 61 -1.35 -17.77 -14.45
C TYR A 61 0.05 -17.27 -14.78
N THR A 62 1.10 -17.94 -14.30
CA THR A 62 2.47 -17.64 -14.72
C THR A 62 2.64 -17.80 -16.22
N PHE A 63 2.21 -18.94 -16.78
CA PHE A 63 2.21 -19.19 -18.23
C PHE A 63 1.50 -18.06 -19.01
N LEU A 64 0.29 -17.71 -18.58
CA LEU A 64 -0.51 -16.69 -19.25
C LEU A 64 0.12 -15.28 -19.13
N ASN A 65 0.68 -14.93 -17.97
CA ASN A 65 1.36 -13.65 -17.75
C ASN A 65 2.63 -13.52 -18.59
N VAL A 66 3.39 -14.59 -18.77
CA VAL A 66 4.53 -14.59 -19.70
C VAL A 66 4.05 -14.30 -21.12
N CYS A 67 2.96 -14.93 -21.59
CA CYS A 67 2.38 -14.59 -22.88
C CYS A 67 1.94 -13.12 -22.98
N SER A 68 1.28 -12.59 -21.95
CA SER A 68 0.84 -11.18 -21.93
C SER A 68 2.02 -10.22 -22.01
N ASN A 69 3.08 -10.47 -21.22
CA ASN A 69 4.29 -9.65 -21.25
C ASN A 69 4.97 -9.65 -22.62
N ILE A 70 5.10 -10.81 -23.27
CA ILE A 70 5.67 -10.89 -24.63
C ILE A 70 4.86 -10.02 -25.61
N TYR A 71 3.53 -10.05 -25.49
CA TYR A 71 2.65 -9.26 -26.34
C TYR A 71 2.74 -7.74 -26.08
N LEU A 72 2.86 -7.33 -24.83
CA LEU A 72 3.06 -5.92 -24.47
C LEU A 72 4.44 -5.42 -24.93
N SER A 73 5.49 -6.22 -24.72
CA SER A 73 6.85 -5.92 -25.16
C SER A 73 6.99 -5.89 -26.69
N SER A 74 6.11 -6.57 -27.44
CA SER A 74 6.05 -6.44 -28.91
C SER A 74 5.28 -5.20 -29.37
N ASN A 75 5.03 -4.23 -28.48
CA ASN A 75 4.23 -3.04 -28.74
C ASN A 75 2.85 -3.38 -29.33
N ARG A 76 2.23 -4.45 -28.81
CA ARG A 76 0.90 -4.92 -29.23
C ARG A 76 0.82 -5.35 -30.70
N ASP A 77 1.93 -5.79 -31.28
CA ASP A 77 1.97 -6.34 -32.64
C ASP A 77 0.95 -7.48 -32.84
N SER A 78 0.09 -7.32 -33.85
CA SER A 78 -1.00 -8.26 -34.17
C SER A 78 -0.51 -9.66 -34.54
N GLN A 79 0.65 -9.80 -35.19
CA GLN A 79 1.19 -11.11 -35.57
C GLN A 79 1.68 -11.87 -34.34
N THR A 80 2.35 -11.17 -33.41
CA THR A 80 2.78 -11.70 -32.12
C THR A 80 1.58 -12.12 -31.27
N GLY A 81 0.54 -11.29 -31.22
CA GLY A 81 -0.74 -11.62 -30.57
C GLY A 81 -1.35 -12.89 -31.15
N ALA A 82 -1.48 -12.98 -32.47
CA ALA A 82 -2.02 -14.15 -33.17
C ALA A 82 -1.22 -15.44 -32.90
N PHE A 83 0.11 -15.35 -32.86
CA PHE A 83 0.99 -16.46 -32.53
C PHE A 83 0.76 -16.97 -31.09
N LEU A 84 0.77 -16.07 -30.11
CA LEU A 84 0.57 -16.41 -28.70
C LEU A 84 -0.84 -16.96 -28.45
N GLY A 85 -1.87 -16.37 -29.06
CA GLY A 85 -3.25 -16.84 -28.97
C GLY A 85 -3.42 -18.27 -29.50
N ARG A 86 -2.86 -18.57 -30.67
CA ARG A 86 -2.84 -19.94 -31.20
C ARG A 86 -2.10 -20.90 -30.29
N ARG A 87 -1.00 -20.46 -29.67
CA ARG A 87 -0.22 -21.29 -28.74
C ARG A 87 -1.06 -21.66 -27.52
N ILE A 88 -1.65 -20.68 -26.84
CA ILE A 88 -2.54 -20.88 -25.68
C ILE A 88 -3.70 -21.81 -26.03
N ALA A 89 -4.38 -21.54 -27.16
CA ALA A 89 -5.50 -22.35 -27.64
C ALA A 89 -5.09 -23.80 -27.88
N ARG A 90 -3.94 -24.04 -28.51
CA ARG A 90 -3.42 -25.40 -28.73
C ARG A 90 -3.04 -26.10 -27.43
N THR A 91 -2.44 -25.39 -26.48
CA THR A 91 -2.11 -25.95 -25.15
C THR A 91 -3.37 -26.43 -24.45
N LEU A 92 -4.38 -25.58 -24.33
CA LEU A 92 -5.64 -25.92 -23.67
C LEU A 92 -6.43 -27.00 -24.42
N ARG A 93 -6.44 -26.96 -25.75
CA ARG A 93 -7.03 -28.04 -26.56
C ARG A 93 -6.36 -29.38 -26.28
N SER A 94 -5.04 -29.40 -26.09
CA SER A 94 -4.34 -30.64 -25.79
C SER A 94 -4.67 -31.18 -24.41
N VAL A 95 -4.91 -30.32 -23.41
CA VAL A 95 -5.44 -30.74 -22.11
C VAL A 95 -6.84 -31.35 -22.25
N GLU A 96 -7.68 -30.81 -23.14
CA GLU A 96 -8.99 -31.40 -23.43
C GLU A 96 -8.88 -32.73 -24.18
N VAL A 97 -7.96 -32.89 -25.13
CA VAL A 97 -7.84 -34.09 -25.97
C VAL A 97 -7.15 -35.26 -25.24
N THR A 98 -6.19 -34.98 -24.36
CA THR A 98 -5.49 -35.99 -23.52
C THR A 98 -6.35 -36.48 -22.35
N GLY A 99 -7.43 -35.77 -22.06
CA GLY A 99 -8.45 -36.14 -21.09
C GLY A 99 -9.82 -36.31 -21.74
N ASP A 100 -10.83 -36.64 -20.95
CA ASP A 100 -12.23 -36.45 -21.32
C ASP A 100 -12.68 -35.00 -21.05
N GLU A 101 -13.91 -34.64 -21.43
CA GLU A 101 -14.49 -33.32 -21.12
C GLU A 101 -14.43 -33.01 -19.60
N THR A 102 -14.47 -34.05 -18.77
CA THR A 102 -14.36 -33.97 -17.31
C THR A 102 -12.96 -33.55 -16.86
N SER A 103 -11.92 -33.93 -17.59
CA SER A 103 -10.52 -33.58 -17.31
C SER A 103 -10.24 -32.11 -17.60
N PHE A 104 -10.80 -31.55 -18.68
CA PHE A 104 -10.69 -30.11 -18.95
C PHE A 104 -11.42 -29.27 -17.90
N LEU A 105 -12.61 -29.71 -17.45
CA LEU A 105 -13.32 -29.11 -16.33
C LEU A 105 -12.48 -29.13 -15.04
N GLN A 106 -11.85 -30.26 -14.73
CA GLN A 106 -10.97 -30.37 -13.56
C GLN A 106 -9.79 -29.41 -13.65
N PHE A 107 -9.15 -29.31 -14.81
CA PHE A 107 -8.07 -28.35 -15.04
C PHE A 107 -8.54 -26.92 -14.75
N LEU A 108 -9.65 -26.48 -15.36
CA LEU A 108 -10.16 -25.13 -15.16
C LEU A 108 -10.57 -24.88 -13.70
N ASN A 109 -11.18 -25.85 -13.02
CA ASN A 109 -11.54 -25.70 -11.60
C ASN A 109 -10.31 -25.53 -10.69
N ILE A 110 -9.19 -26.18 -11.03
CA ILE A 110 -7.94 -26.07 -10.25
C ILE A 110 -7.23 -24.75 -10.55
N PHE A 111 -7.11 -24.38 -11.82
CA PHE A 111 -6.20 -23.32 -12.25
C PHE A 111 -6.88 -21.98 -12.55
N CYS A 112 -8.19 -21.95 -12.83
CA CYS A 112 -8.95 -20.70 -12.92
C CYS A 112 -9.59 -20.29 -11.57
N MET A 113 -9.68 -21.22 -10.60
CA MET A 113 -10.16 -20.97 -9.24
C MET A 113 -11.43 -20.09 -9.20
N ASP A 114 -11.44 -19.01 -8.42
CA ASP A 114 -12.55 -18.05 -8.27
C ASP A 114 -12.71 -17.10 -9.47
N ASN A 115 -11.86 -17.22 -10.49
CA ASN A 115 -11.91 -16.34 -11.65
C ASN A 115 -12.92 -16.84 -12.68
N ARG A 116 -14.20 -16.53 -12.43
CA ARG A 116 -15.30 -16.87 -13.33
C ARG A 116 -15.15 -16.29 -14.73
N VAL A 117 -14.57 -15.09 -14.87
CA VAL A 117 -14.42 -14.45 -16.19
C VAL A 117 -13.45 -15.24 -17.07
N LEU A 118 -12.28 -15.59 -16.53
CA LEU A 118 -11.30 -16.41 -17.22
C LEU A 118 -11.82 -17.83 -17.46
N TYR A 119 -12.46 -18.43 -16.45
CA TYR A 119 -13.11 -19.73 -16.55
C TYR A 119 -14.13 -19.75 -17.71
N ASP A 120 -15.08 -18.82 -17.71
CA ASP A 120 -16.15 -18.73 -18.71
C ASP A 120 -15.59 -18.42 -20.08
N TYR A 121 -14.54 -17.60 -20.17
CA TYR A 121 -13.87 -17.36 -21.44
C TYR A 121 -13.24 -18.64 -21.98
N CYS A 122 -12.43 -19.34 -21.18
CA CYS A 122 -11.79 -20.59 -21.57
C CYS A 122 -12.83 -21.65 -21.97
N TRP A 123 -13.87 -21.83 -21.16
CA TRP A 123 -14.89 -22.85 -21.34
C TRP A 123 -15.88 -22.54 -22.47
N ASN A 124 -16.49 -21.36 -22.48
CA ASN A 124 -17.61 -21.05 -23.37
C ASN A 124 -17.17 -20.45 -24.71
N LYS A 125 -16.05 -19.72 -24.74
CA LYS A 125 -15.58 -18.98 -25.93
C LYS A 125 -14.38 -19.64 -26.59
N LEU A 126 -13.26 -19.75 -25.86
CA LEU A 126 -11.99 -20.20 -26.42
C LEU A 126 -12.07 -21.65 -26.90
N ARG A 127 -12.70 -22.53 -26.11
CA ARG A 127 -12.92 -23.94 -26.46
C ARG A 127 -13.62 -24.12 -27.81
N LYS A 128 -14.63 -23.30 -28.11
CA LYS A 128 -15.36 -23.32 -29.38
C LYS A 128 -14.54 -22.81 -30.57
N GLN A 129 -13.44 -22.11 -30.30
CA GLN A 129 -12.63 -21.40 -31.30
C GLN A 129 -11.22 -21.96 -31.45
N PHE A 130 -10.87 -23.08 -30.80
CA PHE A 130 -9.50 -23.62 -30.79
C PHE A 130 -8.86 -23.77 -32.19
N SER A 131 -9.66 -23.99 -33.23
CA SER A 131 -9.20 -24.14 -34.62
C SER A 131 -9.04 -22.83 -35.40
N VAL A 132 -9.61 -21.71 -34.94
CA VAL A 132 -9.74 -20.46 -35.73
C VAL A 132 -9.30 -19.21 -34.96
N VAL A 133 -8.50 -19.35 -33.89
CA VAL A 133 -7.99 -18.19 -33.14
C VAL A 133 -7.03 -17.38 -34.02
N THR A 134 -7.51 -16.25 -34.53
CA THR A 134 -6.75 -15.33 -35.39
C THR A 134 -6.16 -14.16 -34.62
N ASP A 135 -6.82 -13.67 -33.56
CA ASP A 135 -6.31 -12.59 -32.70
C ASP A 135 -6.94 -12.63 -31.28
N PRO A 136 -6.16 -12.91 -30.21
CA PRO A 136 -6.62 -12.92 -28.83
C PRO A 136 -6.82 -11.53 -28.20
N GLU A 137 -6.36 -10.44 -28.83
CA GLU A 137 -6.32 -9.09 -28.23
C GLU A 137 -7.71 -8.59 -27.80
N LYS A 138 -8.76 -8.93 -28.55
CA LYS A 138 -10.11 -8.41 -28.26
C LYS A 138 -10.81 -9.08 -27.09
N THR A 139 -10.29 -10.17 -26.52
CA THR A 139 -11.05 -10.90 -25.48
C THR A 139 -10.21 -11.64 -24.45
N PHE A 140 -9.17 -12.39 -24.88
CA PHE A 140 -8.39 -13.22 -23.95
C PHE A 140 -7.43 -12.38 -23.11
N PHE A 141 -6.60 -11.53 -23.74
CA PHE A 141 -5.65 -10.70 -22.99
C PHE A 141 -6.34 -9.67 -22.11
N ARG A 142 -7.55 -9.18 -22.46
CA ARG A 142 -8.36 -8.32 -21.59
C ARG A 142 -8.92 -9.06 -20.37
N ALA A 143 -9.48 -10.26 -20.59
CA ALA A 143 -9.97 -11.09 -19.48
C ALA A 143 -8.81 -11.53 -18.58
N LEU A 144 -7.66 -11.85 -19.17
CA LEU A 144 -6.44 -12.18 -18.47
C LEU A 144 -5.86 -10.99 -17.71
N ASP A 145 -5.79 -9.80 -18.30
CA ASP A 145 -5.27 -8.59 -17.61
C ASP A 145 -6.04 -8.34 -16.31
N ALA A 146 -7.38 -8.29 -16.38
CA ALA A 146 -8.20 -8.08 -15.19
C ALA A 146 -7.99 -9.18 -14.13
N SER A 147 -7.76 -10.42 -14.58
CA SER A 147 -7.63 -11.62 -13.73
C SER A 147 -6.26 -11.77 -13.09
N SER A 148 -5.21 -11.57 -13.89
CA SER A 148 -3.81 -11.63 -13.50
C SER A 148 -3.41 -10.44 -12.66
N ILE A 149 -3.91 -9.23 -12.96
CA ILE A 149 -3.72 -8.06 -12.09
C ILE A 149 -4.33 -8.34 -10.72
N LYS A 150 -5.56 -8.87 -10.66
CA LYS A 150 -6.20 -9.23 -9.39
C LYS A 150 -5.41 -10.30 -8.63
N TYR A 151 -4.98 -11.37 -9.28
CA TYR A 151 -4.20 -12.43 -8.63
C TYR A 151 -2.79 -11.98 -8.19
N ALA A 152 -2.10 -11.20 -9.04
CA ALA A 152 -0.80 -10.63 -8.73
C ALA A 152 -0.88 -9.56 -7.64
N ARG A 153 -2.01 -8.85 -7.50
CA ARG A 153 -2.33 -7.98 -6.36
C ARG A 153 -2.53 -8.80 -5.07
N ILE A 154 -3.31 -9.88 -5.14
CA ILE A 154 -3.63 -10.73 -3.97
C ILE A 154 -2.40 -11.46 -3.41
N ASN A 155 -1.49 -11.91 -4.28
CA ASN A 155 -0.30 -12.68 -3.89
C ASN A 155 0.98 -11.85 -3.88
N ARG A 156 0.85 -10.53 -3.89
CA ARG A 156 2.00 -9.62 -3.94
C ARG A 156 2.72 -9.61 -2.61
N LYS A 157 4.04 -9.75 -2.64
CA LYS A 157 4.86 -9.45 -1.46
C LYS A 157 4.88 -7.95 -1.20
N LEU A 158 4.91 -7.57 0.08
CA LEU A 158 4.97 -6.18 0.50
C LEU A 158 6.13 -5.42 -0.17
N GLU A 159 7.33 -6.01 -0.24
CA GLU A 159 8.50 -5.35 -0.79
C GLU A 159 8.31 -4.99 -2.26
N THR A 160 7.74 -5.90 -3.05
CA THR A 160 7.41 -5.65 -4.47
C THR A 160 6.36 -4.55 -4.61
N TYR A 161 5.32 -4.58 -3.76
CA TYR A 161 4.29 -3.54 -3.75
C TYR A 161 4.88 -2.16 -3.46
N VAL A 162 5.76 -2.07 -2.46
CA VAL A 162 6.44 -0.82 -2.09
C VAL A 162 7.32 -0.34 -3.23
N CYS A 163 8.18 -1.18 -3.81
CA CYS A 163 9.07 -0.78 -4.91
C CYS A 163 8.31 -0.21 -6.12
N GLU A 164 7.19 -0.83 -6.51
CA GLU A 164 6.41 -0.39 -7.67
C GLU A 164 5.67 0.93 -7.48
N ASN A 165 5.21 1.20 -6.26
CA ASN A 165 4.34 2.34 -5.97
C ASN A 165 5.10 3.52 -5.36
N LEU A 166 6.17 3.28 -4.61
CA LEU A 166 6.93 4.34 -3.95
C LEU A 166 7.51 5.32 -4.97
N VAL A 167 8.10 4.85 -6.07
CA VAL A 167 8.63 5.71 -7.14
C VAL A 167 7.54 6.62 -7.69
N LYS A 168 6.37 6.04 -8.00
CA LYS A 168 5.22 6.79 -8.53
C LYS A 168 4.67 7.81 -7.53
N ILE A 169 4.67 7.47 -6.24
CA ILE A 169 4.29 8.40 -5.17
C ILE A 169 5.29 9.55 -5.11
N GLU A 170 6.59 9.28 -5.06
CA GLU A 170 7.63 10.32 -5.01
C GLU A 170 7.60 11.22 -6.25
N ASP A 171 7.40 10.66 -7.44
CA ASP A 171 7.25 11.44 -8.68
C ASP A 171 6.02 12.37 -8.61
N ALA A 172 4.96 11.93 -7.95
CA ALA A 172 3.73 12.69 -7.77
C ALA A 172 3.77 13.70 -6.61
N LEU A 173 4.69 13.55 -5.65
CA LEU A 173 4.86 14.42 -4.48
C LEU A 173 5.60 15.73 -4.77
N ASN A 174 5.72 16.10 -6.04
CA ASN A 174 6.30 17.39 -6.39
C ASN A 174 5.27 18.51 -6.17
N ILE A 175 5.54 19.37 -5.21
CA ILE A 175 4.82 20.64 -5.06
C ILE A 175 5.32 21.54 -6.18
N LEU A 176 4.55 21.62 -7.26
CA LEU A 176 4.75 22.60 -8.32
C LEU A 176 3.90 23.83 -7.99
N PRO A 177 4.53 24.98 -7.76
CA PRO A 177 3.86 26.23 -8.09
C PRO A 177 4.75 27.11 -8.96
N LEU A 178 4.15 27.64 -10.02
CA LEU A 178 4.29 29.06 -10.34
C LEU A 178 2.88 29.55 -10.68
N HIS A 179 2.21 30.20 -9.72
CA HIS A 179 1.00 30.96 -10.00
C HIS A 179 1.38 32.30 -10.63
N SER A 180 1.77 32.27 -11.89
CA SER A 180 1.62 33.31 -12.92
C SER A 180 2.69 33.15 -13.99
N GLN A 181 2.30 33.35 -15.25
CA GLN A 181 3.23 33.40 -16.38
C GLN A 181 3.89 34.78 -16.55
N ASP A 182 3.81 35.70 -15.57
CA ASP A 182 4.23 37.09 -15.82
C ASP A 182 5.17 37.73 -14.77
N GLU A 183 5.34 37.24 -13.54
CA GLU A 183 6.43 37.70 -12.64
C GLU A 183 6.46 36.83 -11.37
N THR A 184 7.46 35.94 -11.23
CA THR A 184 7.64 35.17 -9.99
C THR A 184 8.05 36.10 -8.86
N ILE A 185 7.26 36.16 -7.79
CA ILE A 185 7.53 36.98 -6.62
C ILE A 185 8.51 36.22 -5.71
N PHE A 186 9.57 36.88 -5.24
CA PHE A 186 10.65 36.28 -4.44
C PHE A 186 10.14 35.52 -3.19
N GLU A 187 9.12 36.06 -2.52
CA GLU A 187 8.47 35.46 -1.36
C GLU A 187 7.77 34.13 -1.69
N GLU A 188 7.19 33.99 -2.88
CA GLU A 188 6.60 32.73 -3.35
C GLU A 188 7.70 31.67 -3.49
N GLU A 189 8.81 32.00 -4.16
CA GLU A 189 9.95 31.09 -4.34
C GLU A 189 10.50 30.57 -3.00
N LEU A 190 10.60 31.46 -2.00
CA LEU A 190 11.01 31.12 -0.64
C LEU A 190 10.10 30.09 0.03
N LEU A 191 8.78 30.31 0.00
CA LEU A 191 7.80 29.40 0.61
C LEU A 191 7.75 28.06 -0.13
N VAL A 192 7.75 28.10 -1.46
CA VAL A 192 7.75 26.90 -2.31
C VAL A 192 9.00 26.05 -2.06
N SER A 193 10.16 26.68 -1.94
CA SER A 193 11.42 25.98 -1.65
C SER A 193 11.39 25.32 -0.27
N ALA A 194 10.81 26.00 0.74
CA ALA A 194 10.66 25.46 2.09
C ALA A 194 9.72 24.25 2.15
N MET A 195 8.58 24.31 1.46
CA MET A 195 7.65 23.20 1.37
C MET A 195 8.26 22.01 0.61
N ASN A 196 8.87 22.27 -0.55
CA ASN A 196 9.54 21.23 -1.34
C ASN A 196 10.69 20.58 -0.58
N TYR A 197 11.46 21.35 0.19
CA TYR A 197 12.48 20.78 1.08
C TYR A 197 11.88 19.73 2.00
N SER A 198 10.83 20.10 2.75
CA SER A 198 10.23 19.22 3.76
C SER A 198 9.59 17.97 3.15
N VAL A 199 8.96 18.10 1.98
CA VAL A 199 8.41 16.94 1.25
C VAL A 199 9.52 16.04 0.71
N LYS A 200 10.62 16.60 0.17
CA LYS A 200 11.73 15.85 -0.44
C LYS A 200 12.72 15.24 0.54
N VAL A 201 12.74 15.65 1.81
CA VAL A 201 13.52 15.01 2.88
C VAL A 201 13.15 13.51 3.05
N GLY A 202 12.14 13.02 2.32
CA GLY A 202 11.93 11.61 2.02
C GLY A 202 10.97 10.98 3.01
N GLY A 203 11.13 9.69 3.32
CA GLY A 203 10.32 8.99 4.33
C GLY A 203 9.86 7.61 3.87
N LYS A 204 9.30 6.82 4.79
CA LYS A 204 8.81 5.46 4.49
C LYS A 204 7.50 5.47 3.66
N ARG A 205 6.86 6.65 3.48
CA ARG A 205 5.57 6.87 2.79
C ARG A 205 4.47 5.87 3.15
N LEU A 206 4.44 5.45 4.41
CA LEU A 206 3.54 4.41 4.89
C LEU A 206 2.06 4.78 4.67
N ARG A 207 1.69 6.05 4.89
CA ARG A 207 0.33 6.56 4.72
C ARG A 207 -0.14 6.50 3.25
N PRO A 208 0.60 7.07 2.28
CA PRO A 208 0.36 6.86 0.86
C PRO A 208 0.22 5.39 0.45
N LEU A 209 1.16 4.54 0.87
CA LEU A 209 1.17 3.13 0.51
C LEU A 209 -0.04 2.39 1.07
N LEU A 210 -0.39 2.63 2.34
CA LEU A 210 -1.55 2.01 2.97
C LEU A 210 -2.86 2.45 2.31
N MET A 211 -2.99 3.73 1.95
CA MET A 211 -4.14 4.22 1.20
C MET A 211 -4.27 3.52 -0.15
N LEU A 212 -3.16 3.36 -0.89
CA LEU A 212 -3.17 2.64 -2.16
C LEU A 212 -3.52 1.15 -2.00
N MET A 213 -3.04 0.50 -0.93
CA MET A 213 -3.40 -0.89 -0.64
C MET A 213 -4.91 -1.04 -0.44
N VAL A 214 -5.54 -0.10 0.28
CA VAL A 214 -7.00 -0.11 0.41
C VAL A 214 -7.66 0.26 -0.91
N ALA A 215 -7.18 1.27 -1.63
CA ALA A 215 -7.71 1.64 -2.94
C ALA A 215 -7.72 0.45 -3.93
N ASP A 216 -6.67 -0.37 -3.94
CA ASP A 216 -6.59 -1.59 -4.74
C ASP A 216 -7.66 -2.63 -4.36
N LEU A 217 -8.01 -2.75 -3.07
CA LEU A 217 -9.09 -3.65 -2.61
C LEU A 217 -10.48 -3.24 -3.09
N TYR A 218 -10.67 -1.96 -3.43
CA TYR A 218 -11.92 -1.43 -4.01
C TYR A 218 -11.77 -1.11 -5.51
N ASP A 219 -10.77 -1.69 -6.17
CA ASP A 219 -10.52 -1.54 -7.61
C ASP A 219 -10.38 -0.07 -8.08
N ILE A 220 -9.86 0.79 -7.21
CA ILE A 220 -9.57 2.19 -7.54
C ILE A 220 -8.20 2.28 -8.21
N GLU A 221 -8.17 2.87 -9.40
CA GLU A 221 -6.91 3.11 -10.10
C GLU A 221 -6.06 4.15 -9.36
N MET A 222 -4.76 3.87 -9.20
CA MET A 222 -3.81 4.75 -8.53
C MET A 222 -3.86 6.19 -9.06
N THR A 223 -3.92 6.37 -10.39
CA THR A 223 -3.95 7.68 -11.05
C THR A 223 -5.16 8.51 -10.61
N ARG A 224 -6.30 7.87 -10.36
CA ARG A 224 -7.54 8.54 -9.93
C ARG A 224 -7.43 9.03 -8.49
N ILE A 225 -6.87 8.24 -7.58
CA ILE A 225 -6.77 8.58 -6.15
C ILE A 225 -5.50 9.36 -5.80
N LEU A 226 -4.57 9.52 -6.74
CA LEU A 226 -3.28 10.19 -6.52
C LEU A 226 -3.38 11.59 -5.87
N PRO A 227 -4.38 12.46 -6.19
CA PRO A 227 -4.53 13.73 -5.50
C PRO A 227 -4.75 13.59 -3.99
N LEU A 228 -5.50 12.56 -3.57
CA LEU A 228 -5.72 12.26 -2.16
C LEU A 228 -4.45 11.71 -1.49
N VAL A 229 -3.73 10.84 -2.20
CA VAL A 229 -2.47 10.25 -1.74
C VAL A 229 -1.44 11.35 -1.45
N CYS A 230 -1.24 12.27 -2.40
CA CYS A 230 -0.32 13.39 -2.24
C CYS A 230 -0.81 14.40 -1.20
N GLY A 231 -2.11 14.76 -1.22
CA GLY A 231 -2.67 15.70 -0.26
C GLY A 231 -2.54 15.24 1.19
N ILE A 232 -2.74 13.96 1.49
CA ILE A 232 -2.53 13.44 2.85
C ILE A 232 -1.06 13.47 3.25
N GLU A 233 -0.12 13.18 2.34
CA GLU A 233 1.30 13.28 2.67
C GLU A 233 1.74 14.73 2.89
N TYR A 234 1.11 15.70 2.21
CA TYR A 234 1.29 17.13 2.48
C TYR A 234 0.79 17.51 3.88
N LEU A 235 -0.39 17.03 4.29
CA LEU A 235 -0.90 17.23 5.66
C LEU A 235 -0.01 16.57 6.72
N HIS A 236 0.51 15.38 6.44
CA HIS A 236 1.46 14.73 7.34
C HIS A 236 2.77 15.50 7.43
N THR A 237 3.27 16.01 6.29
CA THR A 237 4.51 16.80 6.27
C THR A 237 4.31 18.11 7.02
N SER A 238 3.16 18.78 6.91
CA SER A 238 2.89 20.01 7.67
C SER A 238 2.83 19.77 9.18
N SER A 239 2.26 18.64 9.62
CA SER A 239 2.26 18.27 11.05
C SER A 239 3.70 18.10 11.58
N LEU A 240 4.57 17.44 10.83
CA LEU A 240 5.97 17.25 11.22
C LEU A 240 6.75 18.58 11.30
N ILE A 241 6.48 19.52 10.39
CA ILE A 241 7.10 20.85 10.44
C ILE A 241 6.73 21.56 11.74
N PHE A 242 5.46 21.48 12.17
CA PHE A 242 5.02 22.05 13.44
C PHE A 242 5.66 21.33 14.63
N ASP A 243 5.68 19.99 14.65
CA ASP A 243 6.28 19.19 15.73
C ASP A 243 7.76 19.54 15.95
N ASP A 244 8.50 19.79 14.87
CA ASP A 244 9.93 20.11 14.93
C ASP A 244 10.24 21.49 15.53
N LEU A 245 9.27 22.41 15.62
CA LEU A 245 9.52 23.80 16.06
C LEU A 245 10.03 23.90 17.52
N PRO A 246 10.76 24.98 17.87
CA PRO A 246 11.29 25.18 19.22
C PRO A 246 10.25 25.18 20.35
N ALA A 247 9.03 25.59 20.06
CA ALA A 247 7.92 25.60 21.03
C ALA A 247 7.27 24.22 21.25
N GLN A 248 7.64 23.22 20.45
CA GLN A 248 7.13 21.84 20.45
C GLN A 248 8.28 20.90 20.88
N ASP A 249 8.78 20.04 19.98
CA ASP A 249 9.85 19.09 20.28
C ASP A 249 11.24 19.73 20.23
N ASN A 250 11.37 20.91 19.61
CA ASN A 250 12.64 21.60 19.40
C ASN A 250 13.70 20.69 18.75
N SER A 251 13.30 19.92 17.74
CA SER A 251 14.15 18.93 17.10
C SER A 251 15.03 19.58 16.03
N ASP A 252 16.35 19.51 16.19
CA ASP A 252 17.30 20.06 15.22
C ASP A 252 17.37 19.26 13.91
N LEU A 253 17.04 17.97 13.96
CA LEU A 253 17.17 17.05 12.83
C LEU A 253 15.88 16.25 12.58
N ARG A 254 15.58 16.03 11.31
CA ARG A 254 14.53 15.14 10.83
C ARG A 254 15.10 14.24 9.74
N ARG A 255 15.03 12.92 9.95
CA ARG A 255 15.55 11.88 9.01
C ARG A 255 17.02 12.09 8.61
N GLY A 256 17.83 12.55 9.57
CA GLY A 256 19.26 12.84 9.36
C GLY A 256 19.54 14.14 8.60
N GLN A 257 18.52 14.92 8.26
CA GLN A 257 18.65 16.25 7.66
C GLN A 257 18.25 17.32 8.68
N PRO A 258 18.72 18.58 8.56
CA PRO A 258 18.23 19.68 9.39
C PRO A 258 16.71 19.82 9.34
N SER A 259 16.07 20.05 10.47
CA SER A 259 14.65 20.40 10.49
C SER A 259 14.43 21.72 9.75
N LEU A 260 13.22 21.96 9.20
CA LEU A 260 12.96 23.10 8.33
C LEU A 260 13.29 24.45 9.01
N HIS A 261 12.99 24.57 10.31
CA HIS A 261 13.24 25.78 11.09
C HIS A 261 14.73 26.04 11.39
N LYS A 262 15.61 25.07 11.12
CA LYS A 262 17.08 25.18 11.18
C LYS A 262 17.73 25.29 9.80
N THR A 263 16.97 25.03 8.74
CA THR A 263 17.48 25.02 7.37
C THR A 263 17.55 26.44 6.84
N ILE A 264 18.71 26.84 6.32
CA ILE A 264 18.90 28.12 5.64
C ILE A 264 18.60 27.92 4.15
N ILE A 265 17.61 28.63 3.64
CA ILE A 265 17.17 28.68 2.23
C ILE A 265 17.41 30.10 1.70
N ASN A 266 17.78 30.22 0.42
CA ASN A 266 18.15 31.45 -0.28
C ASN A 266 17.34 32.68 0.17
N GLY A 267 17.94 33.57 0.97
CA GLY A 267 17.28 34.78 1.48
C GLY A 267 16.92 34.76 2.96
N ASP A 268 17.16 33.68 3.71
CA ASP A 268 16.93 33.69 5.16
C ASP A 268 17.90 34.58 5.94
N ILE A 269 19.09 34.84 5.40
CA ILE A 269 20.10 35.73 6.00
C ILE A 269 20.10 37.06 5.24
N PRO A 270 20.08 38.22 5.94
CA PRO A 270 20.17 38.43 7.39
C PRO A 270 18.81 38.46 8.12
N TYR A 271 17.71 38.11 7.45
CA TYR A 271 16.36 38.33 7.96
C TYR A 271 15.92 37.37 9.08
N ASN A 272 16.69 36.30 9.35
CA ASN A 272 16.42 35.28 10.37
C ASN A 272 15.02 34.67 10.25
N LEU A 273 14.60 34.35 9.01
CA LEU A 273 13.23 33.93 8.72
C LEU A 273 12.96 32.43 8.93
N CYS A 274 13.95 31.62 9.34
CA CYS A 274 13.82 30.15 9.30
C CYS A 274 12.59 29.62 10.07
N GLU A 275 12.34 30.09 11.30
CA GLU A 275 11.18 29.67 12.10
C GLU A 275 9.86 30.19 11.53
N GLY A 276 9.79 31.47 11.17
CA GLY A 276 8.59 32.09 10.58
C GLY A 276 8.22 31.45 9.24
N ARG A 277 9.22 31.22 8.38
CA ARG A 277 9.08 30.52 7.10
C ARG A 277 8.62 29.08 7.29
N ALA A 278 9.12 28.38 8.32
CA ALA A 278 8.66 27.02 8.62
C ALA A 278 7.17 27.00 9.00
N GLN A 279 6.73 27.92 9.86
CA GLN A 279 5.32 28.04 10.24
C GLN A 279 4.42 28.36 9.04
N LEU A 280 4.82 29.33 8.21
CA LEU A 280 4.07 29.70 7.00
C LEU A 280 4.02 28.58 5.97
N ALA A 281 5.13 27.87 5.74
CA ALA A 281 5.19 26.73 4.86
C ALA A 281 4.26 25.60 5.33
N ALA A 282 4.17 25.34 6.63
CA ALA A 282 3.24 24.34 7.17
C ALA A 282 1.76 24.73 6.94
N VAL A 283 1.41 26.00 7.16
CA VAL A 283 0.04 26.51 6.90
C VAL A 283 -0.31 26.43 5.42
N ASP A 284 0.58 26.87 4.54
CA ASP A 284 0.34 26.86 3.10
C ASP A 284 0.24 25.43 2.54
N LEU A 285 1.05 24.51 3.07
CA LEU A 285 0.98 23.10 2.70
C LEU A 285 -0.37 22.45 3.05
N ILE A 286 -1.02 22.88 4.14
CA ILE A 286 -2.41 22.48 4.45
C ILE A 286 -3.37 23.02 3.39
N ALA A 287 -3.24 24.29 3.00
CA ALA A 287 -4.11 24.90 2.00
C ALA A 287 -3.94 24.23 0.62
N ILE A 288 -2.70 24.00 0.19
CA ILE A 288 -2.35 23.29 -1.05
C ILE A 288 -2.94 21.87 -1.03
N SER A 289 -2.82 21.16 0.09
CA SER A 289 -3.42 19.83 0.25
C SER A 289 -4.93 19.86 0.01
N MET A 290 -5.65 20.76 0.68
CA MET A 290 -7.10 20.84 0.53
C MET A 290 -7.53 21.17 -0.90
N GLY A 291 -6.81 22.10 -1.56
CA GLY A 291 -7.04 22.44 -2.95
C GLY A 291 -6.79 21.26 -3.89
N LEU A 292 -5.67 20.55 -3.71
CA LEU A 292 -5.32 19.37 -4.50
C LEU A 292 -6.35 18.24 -4.34
N ILE A 293 -6.77 17.96 -3.11
CA ILE A 293 -7.74 16.90 -2.81
C ILE A 293 -9.09 17.23 -3.44
N ASN A 294 -9.62 18.42 -3.17
CA ASN A 294 -10.96 18.80 -3.63
C ASN A 294 -11.03 18.87 -5.16
N HIS A 295 -10.14 19.64 -5.80
CA HIS A 295 -10.17 19.81 -7.26
C HIS A 295 -9.68 18.58 -8.00
N GLY A 296 -8.64 17.92 -7.50
CA GLY A 296 -8.02 16.76 -8.14
C GLY A 296 -8.94 15.54 -8.16
N LEU A 297 -9.62 15.24 -7.05
CA LEU A 297 -10.54 14.09 -7.01
C LEU A 297 -11.77 14.29 -7.91
N VAL A 298 -12.37 15.48 -7.89
CA VAL A 298 -13.50 15.79 -8.79
C VAL A 298 -13.06 15.71 -10.24
N ARG A 299 -11.89 16.27 -10.60
CA ARG A 299 -11.30 16.17 -11.94
C ARG A 299 -11.05 14.73 -12.36
N ASN A 300 -10.70 13.85 -11.42
CA ASN A 300 -10.48 12.42 -11.64
C ASN A 300 -11.78 11.58 -11.62
N GLY A 301 -12.94 12.24 -11.67
CA GLY A 301 -14.24 11.62 -11.89
C GLY A 301 -14.89 11.04 -10.63
N PHE A 302 -14.47 11.44 -9.44
CA PHE A 302 -15.23 11.13 -8.22
C PHE A 302 -16.41 12.10 -8.04
N SER A 303 -17.49 11.61 -7.44
CA SER A 303 -18.67 12.44 -7.14
C SER A 303 -18.30 13.55 -6.16
N PRO A 304 -18.68 14.83 -6.43
CA PRO A 304 -18.48 15.93 -5.48
C PRO A 304 -19.07 15.65 -4.10
N GLU A 305 -20.19 14.91 -4.01
CA GLU A 305 -20.78 14.50 -2.73
C GLU A 305 -19.84 13.63 -1.91
N TYR A 306 -19.17 12.67 -2.55
CA TYR A 306 -18.23 11.78 -1.87
C TYR A 306 -16.91 12.47 -1.55
N VAL A 307 -16.46 13.39 -2.42
CA VAL A 307 -15.30 14.24 -2.14
C VAL A 307 -15.57 15.14 -0.92
N ASN A 308 -16.76 15.71 -0.79
CA ASN A 308 -17.13 16.49 0.39
C ASN A 308 -17.07 15.66 1.68
N ARG A 309 -17.56 14.42 1.66
CA ARG A 309 -17.44 13.52 2.82
C ARG A 309 -15.98 13.23 3.18
N VAL A 310 -15.11 13.05 2.18
CA VAL A 310 -13.67 12.89 2.41
C VAL A 310 -13.08 14.15 3.05
N VAL A 311 -13.44 15.33 2.56
CA VAL A 311 -13.01 16.63 3.13
C VAL A 311 -13.49 16.80 4.58
N ASP A 312 -14.71 16.38 4.89
CA ASP A 312 -15.23 16.39 6.27
C ASP A 312 -14.40 15.49 7.20
N GLU A 313 -14.05 14.27 6.77
CA GLU A 313 -13.19 13.36 7.55
C GLU A 313 -11.76 13.94 7.72
N ILE A 314 -11.22 14.69 6.74
CA ILE A 314 -9.94 15.41 6.90
C ILE A 314 -10.06 16.52 7.95
N SER A 315 -11.15 17.28 7.92
CA SER A 315 -11.37 18.36 8.87
C SER A 315 -11.40 17.82 10.31
N LEU A 316 -12.13 16.73 10.53
CA LEU A 316 -12.16 16.02 11.82
C LEU A 316 -10.80 15.44 12.19
N LEU A 317 -10.06 14.86 11.24
CA LEU A 317 -8.70 14.38 11.45
C LEU A 317 -7.78 15.48 12.00
N MET A 318 -7.75 16.63 11.33
CA MET A 318 -6.85 17.72 11.72
C MET A 318 -7.19 18.25 13.11
N HIS A 319 -8.48 18.30 13.46
CA HIS A 319 -8.91 18.63 14.82
C HIS A 319 -8.41 17.60 15.84
N ASP A 320 -8.61 16.30 15.56
CA ASP A 320 -8.17 15.21 16.44
C ASP A 320 -6.64 15.19 16.59
N LEU A 321 -5.86 15.44 15.53
CA LEU A 321 -4.40 15.52 15.60
C LEU A 321 -3.93 16.65 16.51
N CYS A 322 -4.54 17.83 16.41
CA CYS A 322 -4.25 18.95 17.32
C CYS A 322 -4.56 18.60 18.77
N ILE A 323 -5.66 17.89 19.04
CA ILE A 323 -5.99 17.39 20.39
C ILE A 323 -4.91 16.40 20.85
N GLY A 324 -4.52 15.45 20.00
CA GLY A 324 -3.49 14.46 20.30
C GLY A 324 -2.15 15.10 20.67
N GLN A 325 -1.70 16.07 19.86
CA GLN A 325 -0.48 16.82 20.13
C GLN A 325 -0.58 17.63 21.43
N MET A 326 -1.71 18.27 21.70
CA MET A 326 -1.94 18.96 22.98
C MET A 326 -1.90 18.00 24.19
N MET A 327 -2.45 16.79 24.05
CA MET A 327 -2.40 15.78 25.10
C MET A 327 -0.96 15.34 25.38
N ASP A 328 -0.16 15.15 24.33
CA ASP A 328 1.25 14.76 24.40
C ASP A 328 2.11 15.83 25.10
N LEU A 329 2.01 17.09 24.66
CA LEU A 329 2.71 18.22 25.29
C LEU A 329 2.35 18.39 26.77
N ARG A 330 1.06 18.18 27.13
CA ARG A 330 0.61 18.26 28.53
C ARG A 330 1.16 17.10 29.35
N ALA A 331 1.19 15.89 28.79
CA ALA A 331 1.74 14.72 29.45
C ALA A 331 3.23 14.90 29.76
N ALA A 332 4.02 15.40 28.81
CA ALA A 332 5.45 15.70 29.00
C ALA A 332 5.72 16.76 30.08
N ARG A 333 4.81 17.72 30.31
CA ARG A 333 5.02 18.81 31.28
C ARG A 333 4.54 18.52 32.69
N ILE A 334 3.43 17.78 32.83
CA ILE A 334 2.75 17.59 34.12
C ILE A 334 3.09 16.21 34.72
N GLY A 335 3.65 15.30 33.92
CA GLY A 335 3.74 13.88 34.26
C GLY A 335 2.36 13.22 34.20
N ILE A 336 2.34 11.90 34.07
CA ILE A 336 1.12 11.13 34.24
C ILE A 336 1.05 10.72 35.72
N GLY A 337 -0.08 10.97 36.38
CA GLY A 337 -0.25 10.67 37.81
C GLY A 337 -0.58 9.18 38.03
N GLU A 338 0.01 8.62 39.09
CA GLU A 338 0.02 7.21 39.54
C GLU A 338 -1.38 6.59 39.79
N ASP A 339 -2.19 6.35 38.75
CA ASP A 339 -3.45 5.59 38.85
C ASP A 339 -3.60 4.62 37.67
N ASN A 340 -4.35 3.53 37.85
CA ASN A 340 -4.60 2.47 36.84
C ASN A 340 -5.21 2.97 35.51
N ARG A 341 -5.53 4.26 35.39
CA ARG A 341 -6.00 4.93 34.17
C ARG A 341 -4.88 5.33 33.22
N GLU A 342 -3.62 5.07 33.55
CA GLU A 342 -2.46 5.49 32.76
C GLU A 342 -2.35 4.77 31.42
N LEU A 343 -2.61 3.46 31.39
CA LEU A 343 -2.56 2.69 30.14
C LEU A 343 -3.64 3.14 29.15
N ASP A 344 -4.85 3.42 29.63
CA ASP A 344 -5.94 3.94 28.79
C ASP A 344 -5.62 5.34 28.23
N LYS A 345 -4.89 6.17 29.01
CA LYS A 345 -4.41 7.47 28.53
C LYS A 345 -3.35 7.30 27.43
N LEU A 346 -2.40 6.38 27.59
CA LEU A 346 -1.40 6.10 26.54
C LEU A 346 -2.06 5.57 25.27
N ASP A 347 -2.98 4.60 25.39
CA ASP A 347 -3.75 4.07 24.26
C ASP A 347 -4.50 5.21 23.55
N ARG A 348 -5.08 6.16 24.32
CA ARG A 348 -5.77 7.32 23.76
C ARG A 348 -4.82 8.29 23.06
N ILE A 349 -3.66 8.60 23.63
CA ILE A 349 -2.64 9.44 22.99
C ILE A 349 -2.18 8.79 21.68
N ALA A 350 -1.83 7.50 21.71
CA ALA A 350 -1.41 6.75 20.53
C ALA A 350 -2.49 6.70 19.44
N TRP A 351 -3.76 6.54 19.83
CA TRP A 351 -4.88 6.62 18.91
C TRP A 351 -5.02 8.01 18.27
N PHE A 352 -5.01 9.09 19.05
CA PHE A 352 -5.18 10.44 18.52
C PHE A 352 -3.98 10.92 17.68
N LYS A 353 -2.73 10.67 18.13
CA LYS A 353 -1.50 11.13 17.44
C LYS A 353 -1.19 10.30 16.19
N THR A 354 -1.42 9.00 16.22
CA THR A 354 -1.00 8.08 15.15
C THR A 354 -2.17 7.34 14.51
N GLY A 355 -3.05 6.76 15.33
CA GLY A 355 -4.17 5.92 14.85
C GLY A 355 -5.18 6.68 13.98
N LYS A 356 -5.48 7.95 14.29
CA LYS A 356 -6.43 8.78 13.54
C LYS A 356 -5.99 9.04 12.11
N THR A 357 -4.69 9.26 11.87
CA THR A 357 -4.22 9.39 10.49
C THR A 357 -4.32 8.06 9.74
N ILE A 358 -3.99 6.94 10.40
CA ILE A 358 -4.15 5.60 9.81
C ILE A 358 -5.63 5.33 9.47
N GLU A 359 -6.54 5.71 10.37
CA GLU A 359 -7.98 5.58 10.20
C GLU A 359 -8.42 6.26 8.93
N VAL A 360 -8.06 7.52 8.78
CA VAL A 360 -8.53 8.35 7.70
C VAL A 360 -7.98 7.88 6.35
N VAL A 361 -6.70 7.47 6.27
CA VAL A 361 -6.15 6.92 5.01
C VAL A 361 -6.80 5.60 4.60
N MET A 362 -7.29 4.80 5.56
CA MET A 362 -7.94 3.53 5.25
C MET A 362 -9.43 3.69 4.91
N ILE A 363 -10.15 4.64 5.50
CA ILE A 363 -11.59 4.81 5.22
C ILE A 363 -11.88 5.61 3.95
N MET A 364 -11.03 6.56 3.57
CA MET A 364 -11.32 7.47 2.46
C MET A 364 -11.49 6.79 1.10
N PRO A 365 -10.65 5.80 0.70
CA PRO A 365 -10.87 5.07 -0.55
C PRO A 365 -12.26 4.42 -0.57
N VAL A 366 -12.73 3.90 0.57
CA VAL A 366 -14.06 3.29 0.72
C VAL A 366 -15.17 4.32 0.54
N ILE A 367 -15.03 5.50 1.15
CA ILE A 367 -15.98 6.61 1.06
C ILE A 367 -16.13 7.09 -0.39
N LEU A 368 -15.04 7.11 -1.16
CA LEU A 368 -15.03 7.59 -2.54
C LEU A 368 -15.81 6.72 -3.54
N VAL A 369 -16.07 5.45 -3.20
CA VAL A 369 -16.67 4.49 -4.15
C VAL A 369 -17.92 3.80 -3.63
N LYS A 370 -18.10 3.68 -2.31
CA LYS A 370 -19.30 3.06 -1.74
C LYS A 370 -20.34 4.12 -1.35
N PRO A 371 -21.61 3.92 -1.72
CA PRO A 371 -22.68 4.81 -1.29
C PRO A 371 -22.93 4.68 0.23
N PRO A 372 -23.37 5.78 0.89
CA PRO A 372 -23.83 5.73 2.28
C PRO A 372 -24.87 4.63 2.48
N SER A 373 -24.59 3.69 3.37
CA SER A 373 -25.45 2.55 3.69
C SER A 373 -25.09 1.98 5.05
N ASN A 374 -25.98 1.18 5.63
CA ASN A 374 -25.69 0.46 6.89
C ASN A 374 -24.51 -0.50 6.72
N GLU A 375 -24.39 -1.13 5.55
CA GLU A 375 -23.27 -2.01 5.22
C GLU A 375 -21.95 -1.25 5.19
N GLN A 376 -21.89 -0.11 4.47
CA GLN A 376 -20.71 0.76 4.48
C GLN A 376 -20.39 1.21 5.91
N THR A 377 -21.40 1.61 6.69
CA THR A 377 -21.18 2.10 8.06
C THR A 377 -20.53 1.02 8.95
N ASN A 378 -20.99 -0.22 8.85
CA ASN A 378 -20.41 -1.35 9.59
C ASN A 378 -18.98 -1.68 9.12
N GLU A 379 -18.71 -1.60 7.82
CA GLU A 379 -17.37 -1.77 7.25
C GLU A 379 -16.41 -0.68 7.73
N LEU A 380 -16.81 0.58 7.62
CA LEU A 380 -16.04 1.73 8.12
C LEU A 380 -15.77 1.59 9.63
N SER A 381 -16.75 1.18 10.43
CA SER A 381 -16.55 0.96 11.87
C SER A 381 -15.46 -0.08 12.17
N ARG A 382 -15.38 -1.16 11.39
CA ARG A 382 -14.34 -2.19 11.57
C ARG A 382 -12.96 -1.68 11.12
N ILE A 383 -12.91 -0.91 10.03
CA ILE A 383 -11.66 -0.26 9.57
C ILE A 383 -11.16 0.76 10.61
N ARG A 384 -12.06 1.53 11.24
CA ARG A 384 -11.71 2.45 12.32
C ARG A 384 -11.10 1.73 13.52
N GLU A 385 -11.70 0.62 13.93
CA GLU A 385 -11.17 -0.18 15.04
C GLU A 385 -9.80 -0.79 14.70
N LEU A 386 -9.64 -1.33 13.50
CA LEU A 386 -8.33 -1.81 13.01
C LEU A 386 -7.28 -0.70 13.07
N SER A 387 -7.62 0.50 12.62
CA SER A 387 -6.71 1.64 12.57
C SER A 387 -6.32 2.14 13.96
N ARG A 388 -7.26 2.09 14.92
CA ARG A 388 -6.99 2.34 16.35
C ARG A 388 -5.93 1.36 16.87
N LEU A 389 -6.11 0.06 16.62
CA LEU A 389 -5.14 -0.96 17.02
C LEU A 389 -3.77 -0.75 16.36
N MET A 390 -3.74 -0.41 15.08
CA MET A 390 -2.49 -0.13 14.36
C MET A 390 -1.74 1.07 14.95
N GLY A 391 -2.44 2.14 15.34
CA GLY A 391 -1.84 3.29 16.01
C GLY A 391 -1.18 2.94 17.35
N ILE A 392 -1.87 2.12 18.16
CA ILE A 392 -1.35 1.63 19.45
C ILE A 392 -0.14 0.71 19.23
N LEU A 393 -0.22 -0.21 18.28
CA LEU A 393 0.89 -1.11 17.91
C LEU A 393 2.13 -0.34 17.47
N PHE A 394 1.96 0.73 16.69
CA PHE A 394 3.07 1.55 16.22
C PHE A 394 3.82 2.19 17.40
N GLN A 395 3.08 2.83 18.32
CA GLN A 395 3.65 3.48 19.49
C GLN A 395 4.29 2.49 20.47
N MET A 396 3.63 1.36 20.77
CA MET A 396 4.24 0.31 21.61
C MET A 396 5.54 -0.23 21.03
N ARG A 397 5.64 -0.33 19.69
CA ARG A 397 6.89 -0.77 19.06
C ARG A 397 7.98 0.30 19.15
N ASP A 398 7.65 1.58 18.98
CA ASP A 398 8.63 2.67 19.17
C ASP A 398 9.17 2.65 20.62
N ASP A 399 8.30 2.60 21.62
CA ASP A 399 8.70 2.52 23.03
C ASP A 399 9.60 1.30 23.32
N LEU A 400 9.36 0.16 22.67
CA LEU A 400 10.23 -1.02 22.78
C LEU A 400 11.58 -0.82 22.07
N LEU A 401 11.60 -0.20 20.89
CA LEU A 401 12.83 0.08 20.14
C LEU A 401 13.74 1.02 20.90
N ASP A 402 13.18 2.03 21.58
CA ASP A 402 13.94 3.00 22.37
C ASP A 402 14.72 2.33 23.50
N VAL A 403 14.20 1.24 24.06
CA VAL A 403 14.83 0.46 25.14
C VAL A 403 15.73 -0.65 24.61
N GLU A 404 15.42 -1.23 23.44
CA GLU A 404 16.20 -2.29 22.80
C GLU A 404 17.43 -1.78 22.02
N GLY A 405 17.38 -0.54 21.50
CA GLY A 405 18.39 0.04 20.62
C GLY A 405 19.55 0.78 21.30
N GLY A 406 19.48 1.00 22.61
CA GLY A 406 20.56 1.59 23.40
C GLY A 406 21.51 0.54 23.99
N ASP A 407 22.82 0.76 23.90
CA ASP A 407 23.85 -0.14 24.44
C ASP A 407 23.56 -0.54 25.90
N ALA A 408 23.21 -1.81 26.07
CA ALA A 408 23.05 -2.54 27.33
C ALA A 408 21.99 -2.01 28.33
N ILE A 409 20.97 -2.84 28.53
CA ILE A 409 20.05 -2.84 29.69
C ILE A 409 19.15 -1.61 29.74
N GLY A 410 17.96 -1.70 29.15
CA GLY A 410 16.72 -1.27 29.81
C GLY A 410 16.55 0.22 30.15
N LYS A 411 17.48 1.10 29.76
CA LYS A 411 17.44 2.51 30.15
C LYS A 411 16.69 3.31 29.07
N PRO A 412 15.70 4.13 29.45
CA PRO A 412 15.06 5.04 28.51
C PRO A 412 16.10 5.95 27.85
N THR A 413 15.82 6.40 26.63
CA THR A 413 16.74 7.30 25.93
C THR A 413 16.94 8.59 26.74
N ALA A 414 18.06 9.29 26.51
CA ALA A 414 18.32 10.57 27.18
C ALA A 414 17.24 11.63 26.92
N LEU A 415 16.41 11.46 25.87
CA LEU A 415 15.29 12.35 25.56
C LEU A 415 14.09 12.09 26.49
N ASP A 416 13.72 10.82 26.71
CA ASP A 416 12.58 10.44 27.55
C ASP A 416 12.83 10.72 29.04
N VAL A 417 14.06 10.46 29.49
CA VAL A 417 14.50 10.81 30.86
C VAL A 417 14.47 12.33 31.07
N LYS A 418 14.74 13.11 30.03
CA LYS A 418 14.72 14.59 30.08
C LYS A 418 13.31 15.17 30.01
N ASN A 419 12.35 14.44 29.43
CA ASN A 419 10.98 14.88 29.21
C ASN A 419 9.94 14.28 30.20
N ASN A 420 10.37 13.47 31.18
CA ASN A 420 9.47 12.85 32.18
C ASN A 420 8.28 12.09 31.52
N THR A 421 8.49 11.52 30.34
CA THR A 421 7.44 10.86 29.55
C THR A 421 7.20 9.44 30.04
N VAL A 422 5.94 9.13 30.35
CA VAL A 422 5.49 7.78 30.69
C VAL A 422 5.28 7.01 29.38
N THR A 423 5.92 5.85 29.26
CA THR A 423 5.88 4.95 28.09
C THR A 423 5.20 3.63 28.43
N TYR A 424 4.79 2.86 27.43
CA TYR A 424 4.25 1.51 27.64
C TYR A 424 5.24 0.60 28.38
N VAL A 425 6.54 0.73 28.08
CA VAL A 425 7.60 -0.05 28.74
C VAL A 425 7.76 0.37 30.20
N SER A 426 7.64 1.66 30.51
CA SER A 426 7.70 2.13 31.90
C SER A 426 6.53 1.60 32.76
N LEU A 427 5.33 1.44 32.17
CA LEU A 427 4.13 0.98 32.87
C LEU A 427 4.03 -0.55 32.97
N LEU A 428 4.33 -1.26 31.88
CA LEU A 428 4.08 -2.71 31.77
C LEU A 428 5.35 -3.55 31.91
N GLY A 429 6.53 -2.93 31.85
CA GLY A 429 7.80 -3.61 31.63
C GLY A 429 7.92 -4.19 30.21
N VAL A 430 9.15 -4.49 29.79
CA VAL A 430 9.45 -4.99 28.43
C VAL A 430 8.61 -6.23 28.07
N ASP A 431 8.54 -7.21 28.97
CA ASP A 431 7.81 -8.45 28.70
C ASP A 431 6.29 -8.25 28.67
N GLY A 432 5.76 -7.38 29.54
CA GLY A 432 4.34 -7.01 29.53
C GLY A 432 3.95 -6.26 28.25
N THR A 433 4.79 -5.32 27.80
CA THR A 433 4.59 -4.61 26.54
C THR A 433 4.64 -5.57 25.35
N ARG A 434 5.61 -6.50 25.28
CA ARG A 434 5.68 -7.53 24.23
C ARG A 434 4.45 -8.43 24.22
N HIS A 435 3.97 -8.85 25.39
CA HIS A 435 2.78 -9.69 25.50
C HIS A 435 1.53 -8.96 24.98
N ARG A 436 1.28 -7.73 25.43
CA ARG A 436 0.16 -6.90 24.95
C ARG A 436 0.26 -6.64 23.45
N LEU A 437 1.45 -6.33 22.95
CA LEU A 437 1.70 -6.09 21.53
C LEU A 437 1.32 -7.32 20.67
N GLN A 438 1.62 -8.55 21.12
CA GLN A 438 1.23 -9.78 20.40
C GLN A 438 -0.29 -10.04 20.45
N GLN A 439 -0.95 -9.72 21.56
CA GLN A 439 -2.41 -9.79 21.66
C GLN A 439 -3.08 -8.83 20.66
N LEU A 440 -2.64 -7.57 20.63
CA LEU A 440 -3.17 -6.56 19.72
C LEU A 440 -2.85 -6.88 18.25
N LEU A 441 -1.68 -7.47 17.96
CA LEU A 441 -1.34 -7.96 16.62
C LEU A 441 -2.35 -9.01 16.16
N THR A 442 -2.67 -9.98 17.02
CA THR A 442 -3.61 -11.06 16.68
C THR A 442 -5.00 -10.49 16.39
N GLN A 443 -5.47 -9.54 17.21
CA GLN A 443 -6.75 -8.85 16.99
C GLN A 443 -6.77 -8.03 15.70
N ALA A 444 -5.69 -7.29 15.41
CA ALA A 444 -5.56 -6.51 14.19
C ALA A 444 -5.59 -7.40 12.93
N LEU A 445 -4.87 -8.53 12.95
CA LEU A 445 -4.88 -9.47 11.82
C LEU A 445 -6.27 -10.09 11.60
N GLN A 446 -6.99 -10.44 12.67
CA GLN A 446 -8.37 -10.92 12.58
C GLN A 446 -9.30 -9.86 11.98
N LEU A 447 -9.18 -8.60 12.41
CA LEU A 447 -9.97 -7.51 11.84
C LEU A 447 -9.67 -7.27 10.36
N VAL A 448 -8.42 -7.47 9.91
CA VAL A 448 -8.10 -7.43 8.48
C VAL A 448 -8.86 -8.52 7.72
N ASP A 449 -8.92 -9.74 8.25
CA ASP A 449 -9.69 -10.83 7.66
C ASP A 449 -11.20 -10.55 7.65
N ASP A 450 -11.72 -9.95 8.72
CA ASP A 450 -13.14 -9.59 8.83
C ASP A 450 -13.53 -8.48 7.86
N CYS A 451 -12.66 -7.48 7.68
CA CYS A 451 -12.85 -6.39 6.71
C CYS A 451 -12.69 -6.88 5.27
N TRP A 452 -11.65 -7.66 5.01
CA TRP A 452 -11.22 -8.07 3.67
C TRP A 452 -10.75 -9.52 3.67
N PRO A 453 -11.67 -10.49 3.45
CA PRO A 453 -11.35 -11.92 3.50
C PRO A 453 -10.35 -12.39 2.42
N THR A 454 -10.16 -11.61 1.35
CA THR A 454 -9.23 -11.92 0.27
C THR A 454 -8.48 -10.67 -0.19
N GLY A 455 -7.23 -10.82 -0.63
CA GLY A 455 -6.44 -9.74 -1.22
C GLY A 455 -5.80 -8.75 -0.25
N SER A 456 -5.99 -8.91 1.06
CA SER A 456 -5.50 -8.01 2.10
C SER A 456 -4.14 -8.40 2.70
N GLU A 457 -3.42 -9.36 2.08
CA GLU A 457 -2.15 -9.88 2.60
C GLU A 457 -1.07 -8.79 2.72
N THR A 458 -1.03 -7.82 1.80
CA THR A 458 -0.10 -6.68 1.88
C THR A 458 -0.35 -5.82 3.12
N ILE A 459 -1.61 -5.61 3.52
CA ILE A 459 -1.99 -4.90 4.75
C ILE A 459 -1.54 -5.71 5.98
N LYS A 460 -1.77 -7.03 5.99
CA LYS A 460 -1.28 -7.90 7.07
C LYS A 460 0.24 -7.83 7.21
N ASP A 461 0.94 -7.82 6.09
CA ASP A 461 2.40 -7.72 6.07
C ASP A 461 2.89 -6.36 6.57
N VAL A 462 2.17 -5.27 6.28
CA VAL A 462 2.44 -3.95 6.89
C VAL A 462 2.31 -4.02 8.40
N ILE A 463 1.24 -4.61 8.93
CA ILE A 463 1.02 -4.72 10.38
C ILE A 463 2.14 -5.54 11.03
N LYS A 464 2.51 -6.68 10.43
CA LYS A 464 3.64 -7.50 10.90
C LYS A 464 4.96 -6.75 10.82
N TYR A 465 5.19 -5.96 9.77
CA TYR A 465 6.38 -5.14 9.63
C TYR A 465 6.45 -4.08 10.72
N VAL A 466 5.35 -3.36 10.98
CA VAL A 466 5.26 -2.36 12.06
C VAL A 466 5.59 -2.96 13.41
N VAL A 467 5.17 -4.19 13.68
CA VAL A 467 5.47 -4.90 14.93
C VAL A 467 6.92 -5.40 14.99
N ASN A 468 7.47 -5.91 13.90
CA ASN A 468 8.78 -6.59 13.89
C ASN A 468 9.94 -5.70 13.43
N ARG A 469 9.70 -4.43 13.09
CA ARG A 469 10.75 -3.50 12.64
C ARG A 469 11.86 -3.41 13.68
N LYS A 470 13.10 -3.33 13.21
CA LYS A 470 14.30 -3.21 14.06
C LYS A 470 14.87 -1.79 14.10
N THR A 471 14.33 -0.88 13.27
CA THR A 471 14.74 0.51 13.08
C THR A 471 13.60 1.35 12.51
#